data_AF-A0A2D7WP54-F1
#
_entry.id   AF-A0A2D7WP54-F1
#
_cell.length_a   1.000
_cell.length_b   1.000
_cell.length_c   1.000
_cell.angle_alpha   90.00
_cell.angle_beta   90.00
_cell.angle_gamma   90.00
#
_symmetry.space_group_name_H-M   'P 1'
#
loop_
_entity.id
_entity.type
_entity.pdbx_description
1 polymer ?
#
loop_
_entity_poly.entity_id
_entity_poly.type
_entity_poly.pdbx_seq_one_letter_code
_entity_poly.pdbx_strand_id
1 'polypeptide(L)'
;SSGISYGPSELKGQIEFTEDYAPLTGPETKEKCVYYRHKITEKRRSGKETTIVVIKDETHEIPFYCKDREGNTKIIPDGAEVTAELKFEKRRGRRTYYEWHLPRDAEVYVLGSAVIDEVEGDKLAVSDGKDKFPFIISDESETEVMLRQGRKGLLGLGIAQNATIFLGLILFGAVGSFAATDFLLAAMFAPLFLSFSMFVLMYNDLIFLRNRVKRAWANIEVSLKKRSDLIPNLEQVVKNYLSHEKGIMNAVARLRNSVVGKSAFTPAEADQAMGHELSVSNRIFALREDYPDLKGNEMMEDLMNRLARMENEVSMMRAGYNDGIERYRTVKQRLPEVLIAKFFRFEDHKSLTFSSEIREVPKIHLDPNENELREEKEEPSDKAEEANFNILDGKELEKEGENRESDSISLANVYLYKNAKQFGPYNLSQIEEFLKNNDFSLEDQACWDGANWQKVSEIPGLNHLQNEG
;
A
#
# COMPACT_ATOMS: atom_id res chain seq x y z
N SER A 1 -11.84 2.00 0.94
CA SER A 1 -11.85 0.53 0.93
C SER A 1 -13.03 0.08 1.76
N SER A 2 -14.11 -0.37 1.10
CA SER A 2 -15.40 -0.63 1.77
C SER A 2 -15.61 -2.08 2.23
N GLY A 3 -14.66 -2.98 2.02
CA GLY A 3 -14.84 -4.38 2.46
C GLY A 3 -13.57 -5.19 2.70
N ILE A 4 -12.43 -4.54 2.88
CA ILE A 4 -11.19 -5.21 3.25
C ILE A 4 -10.89 -5.01 4.73
N SER A 5 -10.58 -6.10 5.43
CA SER A 5 -10.05 -6.07 6.80
C SER A 5 -8.53 -6.03 6.77
N TYR A 6 -7.92 -5.36 7.75
CA TYR A 6 -6.47 -5.32 7.90
C TYR A 6 -5.85 -6.74 7.99
N GLY A 7 -4.73 -6.95 7.31
CA GLY A 7 -4.04 -8.24 7.21
C GLY A 7 -4.32 -8.97 5.90
N PRO A 8 -4.10 -10.30 5.83
CA PRO A 8 -4.16 -11.00 4.56
C PRO A 8 -5.55 -10.98 3.94
N SER A 9 -5.60 -10.53 2.70
CA SER A 9 -6.80 -10.13 1.98
C SER A 9 -6.73 -10.58 0.53
N GLU A 10 -7.91 -10.76 -0.02
CA GLU A 10 -8.13 -11.31 -1.34
C GLU A 10 -9.13 -10.41 -2.05
N LEU A 11 -8.80 -10.04 -3.28
CA LEU A 11 -9.59 -9.12 -4.08
C LEU A 11 -9.74 -9.66 -5.49
N LYS A 12 -10.93 -9.45 -6.03
CA LYS A 12 -11.21 -9.65 -7.44
C LYS A 12 -11.93 -8.42 -7.97
N GLY A 13 -11.32 -7.76 -8.94
CA GLY A 13 -11.86 -6.52 -9.50
C GLY A 13 -11.23 -6.16 -10.83
N GLN A 14 -11.54 -4.98 -11.33
CA GLN A 14 -11.00 -4.43 -12.57
C GLN A 14 -9.91 -3.40 -12.28
N ILE A 15 -8.89 -3.38 -13.12
CA ILE A 15 -7.81 -2.38 -13.01
C ILE A 15 -8.32 -1.01 -13.48
N GLU A 16 -8.22 -0.02 -12.59
CA GLU A 16 -8.51 1.38 -12.86
C GLU A 16 -7.23 2.22 -12.75
N PHE A 17 -7.00 3.04 -13.77
CA PHE A 17 -5.91 4.01 -13.78
C PHE A 17 -6.30 5.21 -12.93
N THR A 18 -5.34 5.78 -12.22
CA THR A 18 -5.50 7.02 -11.46
C THR A 18 -4.72 8.15 -12.12
N GLU A 19 -5.07 9.39 -11.79
CA GLU A 19 -4.31 10.58 -12.17
C GLU A 19 -3.01 10.70 -11.35
N ASP A 20 -2.93 10.05 -10.19
CA ASP A 20 -1.75 10.09 -9.31
C ASP A 20 -0.50 9.44 -9.92
N TYR A 21 -0.68 8.50 -10.86
CA TYR A 21 0.40 7.74 -11.47
C TYR A 21 0.21 7.64 -12.98
N ALA A 22 1.21 8.12 -13.73
CA ALA A 22 1.19 8.01 -15.19
C ALA A 22 1.23 6.53 -15.62
N PRO A 23 0.32 6.07 -16.51
CA PRO A 23 0.29 4.68 -16.94
C PRO A 23 1.54 4.32 -17.74
N LEU A 24 2.03 3.10 -17.55
CA LEU A 24 3.12 2.54 -18.34
C LEU A 24 2.66 2.29 -19.78
N THR A 25 3.61 2.20 -20.71
CA THR A 25 3.34 1.85 -22.10
C THR A 25 4.13 0.61 -22.49
N GLY A 26 3.43 -0.43 -22.94
CA GLY A 26 4.03 -1.70 -23.38
C GLY A 26 5.06 -1.50 -24.50
N PRO A 27 6.26 -2.09 -24.42
CA PRO A 27 7.33 -1.83 -25.37
C PRO A 27 7.04 -2.31 -26.80
N GLU A 28 6.36 -3.44 -26.97
CA GLU A 28 5.97 -4.04 -28.25
C GLU A 28 4.53 -3.70 -28.64
N THR A 29 3.57 -3.81 -27.71
CA THR A 29 2.14 -3.56 -27.99
C THR A 29 1.79 -2.08 -28.11
N LYS A 30 2.54 -1.19 -27.43
CA LYS A 30 2.24 0.24 -27.27
C LYS A 30 0.94 0.54 -26.53
N GLU A 31 0.37 -0.44 -25.84
CA GLU A 31 -0.83 -0.25 -25.02
C GLU A 31 -0.48 0.29 -23.64
N LYS A 32 -1.42 1.04 -23.04
CA LYS A 32 -1.27 1.56 -21.68
C LYS A 32 -1.55 0.45 -20.66
N CYS A 33 -0.69 0.33 -19.65
CA CYS A 33 -0.77 -0.72 -18.63
C CYS A 33 -0.28 -0.24 -17.26
N VAL A 34 -0.60 -1.00 -16.20
CA VAL A 34 -0.07 -0.79 -14.84
C VAL A 34 1.14 -1.68 -14.53
N TYR A 35 1.32 -2.72 -15.33
CA TYR A 35 2.43 -3.67 -15.24
C TYR A 35 2.80 -4.13 -16.63
N TYR A 36 4.09 -4.32 -16.89
CA TYR A 36 4.54 -5.16 -17.99
C TYR A 36 5.82 -5.91 -17.66
N ARG A 37 5.97 -7.10 -18.25
CA ARG A 37 7.21 -7.85 -18.35
C ARG A 37 7.59 -7.97 -19.81
N HIS A 38 8.83 -7.62 -20.14
CA HIS A 38 9.36 -7.70 -21.49
C HIS A 38 10.59 -8.59 -21.53
N LYS A 39 10.46 -9.70 -22.26
CA LYS A 39 11.51 -10.72 -22.38
C LYS A 39 11.95 -10.89 -23.82
N ILE A 40 13.25 -10.88 -24.04
CA ILE A 40 13.86 -11.14 -25.34
C ILE A 40 14.74 -12.38 -25.20
N THR A 41 14.46 -13.41 -26.00
CA THR A 41 15.29 -14.61 -26.10
C THR A 41 16.00 -14.66 -27.43
N GLU A 42 17.19 -15.26 -27.49
CA GLU A 42 17.97 -15.46 -28.70
C GLU A 42 18.32 -16.93 -28.87
N LYS A 43 18.03 -17.48 -30.05
CA LYS A 43 18.48 -18.83 -30.42
C LYS A 43 19.94 -18.77 -30.86
N ARG A 44 20.81 -19.44 -30.10
CA ARG A 44 22.23 -19.62 -30.42
C ARG A 44 22.48 -21.06 -30.81
N ARG A 45 23.28 -21.26 -31.84
CA ARG A 45 23.63 -22.59 -32.34
C ARG A 45 25.12 -22.82 -32.14
N SER A 46 25.47 -23.93 -31.51
CA SER A 46 26.84 -24.42 -31.39
C SER A 46 26.87 -25.84 -31.97
N GLY A 47 27.37 -25.97 -33.20
CA GLY A 47 27.34 -27.23 -33.94
C GLY A 47 25.92 -27.78 -34.16
N LYS A 48 25.63 -28.96 -33.60
CA LYS A 48 24.29 -29.61 -33.67
C LYS A 48 23.36 -29.19 -32.52
N GLU A 49 23.87 -28.56 -31.48
CA GLU A 49 23.07 -28.13 -30.33
C GLU A 49 22.51 -26.72 -30.56
N THR A 50 21.26 -26.54 -30.13
CA THR A 50 20.58 -25.25 -30.15
C THR A 50 20.20 -24.89 -28.72
N THR A 51 20.68 -23.73 -28.27
CA THR A 51 20.41 -23.21 -26.92
C THR A 51 19.64 -21.90 -27.04
N ILE A 52 18.62 -21.73 -26.20
CA ILE A 52 17.86 -20.47 -26.09
C ILE A 52 18.44 -19.71 -24.91
N VAL A 53 18.93 -18.49 -25.17
CA VAL A 53 19.52 -17.62 -24.13
C VAL A 53 18.61 -16.41 -23.94
N VAL A 54 18.38 -16.00 -22.69
CA VAL A 54 17.65 -14.77 -22.37
C VAL A 54 18.60 -13.58 -22.49
N ILE A 55 18.26 -12.62 -23.34
CA ILE A 55 19.04 -11.40 -23.60
C ILE A 55 18.57 -10.25 -22.73
N LYS A 56 17.25 -10.16 -22.54
CA LYS A 56 16.60 -9.13 -21.73
C LYS A 56 15.41 -9.77 -21.03
N ASP A 57 15.21 -9.45 -19.76
CA ASP A 57 14.04 -9.82 -18.96
C ASP A 57 13.87 -8.69 -17.95
N GLU A 58 12.98 -7.74 -18.27
CA GLU A 58 12.71 -6.56 -17.44
C GLU A 58 11.23 -6.54 -17.05
N THR A 59 10.96 -5.98 -15.89
CA THR A 59 9.63 -5.84 -15.33
C THR A 59 9.46 -4.42 -14.81
N HIS A 60 8.31 -3.82 -15.09
CA HIS A 60 7.94 -2.49 -14.60
C HIS A 60 6.51 -2.52 -14.09
N GLU A 61 6.27 -1.81 -13.00
CA GLU A 61 4.99 -1.77 -12.31
C GLU A 61 4.76 -0.42 -11.65
N ILE A 62 3.50 -0.03 -11.52
CA ILE A 62 3.07 1.19 -10.83
C ILE A 62 1.87 0.87 -9.93
N PRO A 63 1.65 1.63 -8.84
CA PRO A 63 0.43 1.50 -8.05
C PRO A 63 -0.83 1.77 -8.90
N PHE A 64 -1.91 1.06 -8.60
CA PHE A 64 -3.18 1.16 -9.32
C PHE A 64 -4.37 0.89 -8.40
N TYR A 65 -5.59 1.16 -8.88
CA TYR A 65 -6.80 0.81 -8.14
C TYR A 65 -7.43 -0.45 -8.71
N CYS A 66 -7.84 -1.35 -7.83
CA CYS A 66 -8.68 -2.48 -8.14
C CYS A 66 -10.12 -2.12 -7.76
N LYS A 67 -11.00 -2.08 -8.75
CA LYS A 67 -12.42 -1.78 -8.62
C LYS A 67 -13.22 -3.07 -8.51
N ASP A 68 -13.78 -3.33 -7.34
CA ASP A 68 -14.64 -4.48 -7.07
C ASP A 68 -16.09 -4.02 -6.83
N ARG A 69 -16.96 -4.91 -6.33
CA ARG A 69 -18.37 -4.58 -6.02
C ARG A 69 -18.51 -3.71 -4.78
N GLU A 70 -17.52 -3.71 -3.91
CA GLU A 70 -17.51 -3.03 -2.62
C GLU A 70 -16.91 -1.63 -2.77
N GLY A 71 -15.99 -1.41 -3.72
CA GLY A 71 -15.50 -0.10 -4.12
C GLY A 71 -14.13 -0.18 -4.81
N ASN A 72 -13.36 0.89 -4.66
CA ASN A 72 -12.00 0.97 -5.18
C ASN A 72 -10.99 0.76 -4.07
N THR A 73 -10.06 -0.18 -4.28
CA THR A 73 -8.96 -0.48 -3.37
C THR A 73 -7.63 -0.22 -4.06
N LYS A 74 -6.74 0.52 -3.40
CA LYS A 74 -5.39 0.78 -3.90
C LYS A 74 -4.51 -0.47 -3.77
N ILE A 75 -3.79 -0.80 -4.82
CA ILE A 75 -2.82 -1.89 -4.89
C ILE A 75 -1.43 -1.28 -5.10
N ILE A 76 -0.48 -1.65 -4.24
CA ILE A 76 0.92 -1.25 -4.34
C ILE A 76 1.68 -2.52 -4.74
N PRO A 77 2.02 -2.72 -6.02
CA PRO A 77 2.50 -4.00 -6.54
C PRO A 77 3.93 -4.38 -6.11
N ASP A 78 4.65 -3.47 -5.45
CA ASP A 78 6.03 -3.71 -5.02
C ASP A 78 6.15 -4.99 -4.18
N GLY A 79 6.98 -5.92 -4.65
CA GLY A 79 7.18 -7.23 -4.03
C GLY A 79 6.17 -8.32 -4.43
N ALA A 80 5.21 -8.03 -5.32
CA ALA A 80 4.24 -9.03 -5.79
C ALA A 80 4.85 -10.02 -6.79
N GLU A 81 4.45 -11.28 -6.70
CA GLU A 81 4.57 -12.23 -7.80
C GLU A 81 3.46 -11.94 -8.83
N VAL A 82 3.78 -11.13 -9.83
CA VAL A 82 2.82 -10.74 -10.87
C VAL A 82 2.79 -11.78 -11.99
N THR A 83 1.61 -12.35 -12.22
CA THR A 83 1.27 -13.17 -13.39
C THR A 83 0.39 -12.34 -14.32
N ALA A 84 0.81 -12.22 -15.58
CA ALA A 84 0.02 -11.56 -16.61
C ALA A 84 -0.07 -12.49 -17.82
N GLU A 85 -1.11 -12.36 -18.63
CA GLU A 85 -1.29 -13.10 -19.88
C GLU A 85 -0.28 -12.64 -20.93
N LEU A 86 0.19 -13.56 -21.75
CA LEU A 86 1.08 -13.25 -22.88
C LEU A 86 0.28 -12.53 -23.96
N LYS A 87 0.56 -11.25 -24.17
CA LYS A 87 -0.16 -10.44 -25.18
C LYS A 87 0.59 -10.33 -26.50
N PHE A 88 1.91 -10.47 -26.47
CA PHE A 88 2.73 -10.42 -27.67
C PHE A 88 3.81 -11.49 -27.69
N GLU A 89 3.86 -12.27 -28.77
CA GLU A 89 5.01 -13.10 -29.11
C GLU A 89 5.36 -12.90 -30.59
N LYS A 90 6.55 -12.40 -30.88
CA LYS A 90 7.04 -12.29 -32.26
C LYS A 90 8.51 -12.60 -32.40
N ARG A 91 8.83 -13.45 -33.36
CA ARG A 91 10.21 -13.74 -33.74
C ARG A 91 10.69 -12.74 -34.80
N ARG A 92 11.81 -12.07 -34.53
CA ARG A 92 12.52 -11.20 -35.48
C ARG A 92 13.96 -11.71 -35.61
N GLY A 93 14.23 -12.43 -36.71
CA GLY A 93 15.53 -13.06 -36.97
C GLY A 93 15.86 -14.18 -35.96
N ARG A 94 16.96 -14.01 -35.21
CA ARG A 94 17.40 -14.96 -34.17
C ARG A 94 16.75 -14.71 -32.81
N ARG A 95 16.04 -13.60 -32.65
CA ARG A 95 15.43 -13.18 -31.38
C ARG A 95 13.92 -13.41 -31.39
N THR A 96 13.37 -13.78 -30.24
CA THR A 96 11.93 -13.79 -29.98
C THR A 96 11.63 -12.82 -28.86
N TYR A 97 10.64 -11.96 -29.10
CA TYR A 97 10.19 -10.91 -28.21
C TYR A 97 8.88 -11.35 -27.59
N TYR A 98 8.79 -11.22 -26.27
CA TYR A 98 7.63 -11.57 -25.47
C TYR A 98 7.21 -10.38 -24.62
N GLU A 99 5.93 -10.04 -24.63
CA GLU A 99 5.34 -9.04 -23.74
C GLU A 99 4.15 -9.63 -22.99
N TRP A 100 4.20 -9.52 -21.67
CA TRP A 100 3.07 -9.71 -20.77
C TRP A 100 2.74 -8.36 -20.16
N HIS A 101 1.47 -7.99 -20.05
CA HIS A 101 1.09 -6.73 -19.40
C HIS A 101 -0.29 -6.81 -18.75
N LEU A 102 -0.58 -5.88 -17.85
CA LEU A 102 -1.90 -5.71 -17.24
C LEU A 102 -2.53 -4.40 -17.77
N PRO A 103 -3.44 -4.47 -18.76
CA PRO A 103 -4.05 -3.29 -19.35
C PRO A 103 -5.14 -2.70 -18.44
N ARG A 104 -5.68 -1.54 -18.84
CA ARG A 104 -6.88 -0.97 -18.21
C ARG A 104 -8.05 -1.97 -18.28
N ASP A 105 -8.90 -1.96 -17.27
CA ASP A 105 -10.15 -2.72 -17.20
C ASP A 105 -9.97 -4.25 -17.23
N ALA A 106 -8.73 -4.76 -17.18
CA ALA A 106 -8.47 -6.18 -17.01
C ALA A 106 -9.00 -6.65 -15.66
N GLU A 107 -9.70 -7.79 -15.65
CA GLU A 107 -10.02 -8.48 -14.40
C GLU A 107 -8.72 -8.98 -13.77
N VAL A 108 -8.50 -8.58 -12.53
CA VAL A 108 -7.33 -8.95 -11.74
C VAL A 108 -7.77 -9.59 -10.44
N TYR A 109 -7.07 -10.67 -10.12
CA TYR A 109 -7.08 -11.33 -8.82
C TYR A 109 -5.84 -10.87 -8.05
N VAL A 110 -6.06 -10.30 -6.87
CA VAL A 110 -4.98 -9.86 -5.98
C VAL A 110 -5.10 -10.61 -4.67
N LEU A 111 -4.05 -11.33 -4.31
CA LEU A 111 -3.87 -11.94 -3.00
C LEU A 111 -2.71 -11.22 -2.34
N GLY A 112 -2.90 -10.58 -1.20
CA GLY A 112 -1.83 -9.85 -0.53
C GLY A 112 -2.23 -9.42 0.87
N SER A 113 -1.41 -8.59 1.50
CA SER A 113 -1.70 -8.09 2.84
C SER A 113 -2.30 -6.69 2.72
N ALA A 114 -3.53 -6.53 3.21
CA ALA A 114 -4.15 -5.24 3.41
C ALA A 114 -3.43 -4.52 4.56
N VAL A 115 -2.68 -3.49 4.18
CA VAL A 115 -1.94 -2.62 5.08
C VAL A 115 -2.54 -1.23 5.03
N ILE A 116 -2.20 -0.40 6.01
CA ILE A 116 -2.55 1.01 5.95
C ILE A 116 -1.72 1.67 4.83
N ASP A 117 -2.36 2.48 4.00
CA ASP A 117 -1.67 3.29 3.00
C ASP A 117 -0.75 4.29 3.72
N GLU A 118 0.56 4.27 3.44
CA GLU A 118 1.53 5.16 4.09
C GLU A 118 1.29 6.64 3.75
N VAL A 119 0.62 6.94 2.63
CA VAL A 119 0.35 8.31 2.17
C VAL A 119 -0.94 8.85 2.79
N GLU A 120 -2.04 8.08 2.68
CA GLU A 120 -3.36 8.53 3.15
C GLU A 120 -3.57 8.22 4.64
N GLY A 121 -3.00 7.12 5.18
CA GLY A 121 -3.02 6.78 6.61
C GLY A 121 -4.37 6.36 7.20
N ASP A 122 -5.48 6.61 6.50
CA ASP A 122 -6.85 6.31 6.93
C ASP A 122 -7.57 5.31 6.01
N LYS A 123 -6.91 4.87 4.93
CA LYS A 123 -7.40 3.82 4.03
C LYS A 123 -6.46 2.62 4.02
N LEU A 124 -7.04 1.47 3.68
CA LEU A 124 -6.26 0.26 3.39
C LEU A 124 -5.86 0.21 1.93
N ALA A 125 -4.63 -0.23 1.70
CA ALA A 125 -4.08 -0.63 0.42
C ALA A 125 -3.56 -2.07 0.52
N VAL A 126 -3.51 -2.80 -0.59
CA VAL A 126 -2.90 -4.15 -0.61
C VAL A 126 -1.45 -4.05 -1.06
N SER A 127 -0.54 -4.63 -0.27
CA SER A 127 0.91 -4.72 -0.55
C SER A 127 1.52 -6.01 0.02
N ASP A 128 2.85 -6.17 -0.09
CA ASP A 128 3.60 -7.31 0.48
C ASP A 128 3.43 -7.46 2.02
N GLY A 129 3.10 -6.39 2.75
CA GLY A 129 2.86 -6.42 4.20
C GLY A 129 4.02 -6.93 5.07
N LYS A 130 5.15 -7.36 4.46
CA LYS A 130 6.35 -7.94 5.08
C LYS A 130 6.05 -9.09 6.03
N ASP A 131 4.90 -9.75 5.86
CA ASP A 131 4.43 -10.83 6.72
C ASP A 131 4.63 -12.22 6.09
N LYS A 132 5.39 -12.31 5.00
CA LYS A 132 5.60 -13.57 4.25
C LYS A 132 4.29 -14.19 3.77
N PHE A 133 3.18 -13.45 3.83
CA PHE A 133 1.97 -13.86 3.16
C PHE A 133 2.23 -13.77 1.66
N PRO A 134 1.72 -14.72 0.84
CA PRO A 134 1.88 -14.63 -0.59
C PRO A 134 1.29 -13.32 -1.10
N PHE A 135 2.10 -12.51 -1.79
CA PHE A 135 1.63 -11.35 -2.51
C PHE A 135 1.65 -11.66 -4.00
N ILE A 136 0.47 -11.81 -4.58
CA ILE A 136 0.25 -12.27 -5.96
C ILE A 136 -0.74 -11.32 -6.62
N ILE A 137 -0.41 -10.90 -7.83
CA ILE A 137 -1.30 -10.14 -8.71
C ILE A 137 -1.42 -10.96 -9.99
N SER A 138 -2.63 -11.26 -10.43
CA SER A 138 -2.86 -12.16 -11.55
C SER A 138 -4.04 -11.72 -12.40
N ASP A 139 -3.90 -11.65 -13.72
CA ASP A 139 -5.05 -11.57 -14.64
C ASP A 139 -5.64 -12.95 -14.98
N GLU A 140 -4.95 -14.04 -14.61
CA GLU A 140 -5.56 -15.37 -14.55
C GLU A 140 -6.58 -15.41 -13.41
N SER A 141 -7.70 -16.11 -13.61
CA SER A 141 -8.71 -16.29 -12.57
C SER A 141 -8.13 -16.96 -11.31
N GLU A 142 -8.65 -16.62 -10.12
CA GLU A 142 -8.31 -17.26 -8.83
C GLU A 142 -8.22 -18.79 -8.96
N THR A 143 -9.24 -19.37 -9.59
CA THR A 143 -9.34 -20.81 -9.80
C THR A 143 -8.18 -21.34 -10.62
N GLU A 144 -7.71 -20.62 -11.63
CA GLU A 144 -6.63 -21.07 -12.51
C GLU A 144 -5.26 -21.01 -11.82
N VAL A 145 -5.00 -19.95 -11.06
CA VAL A 145 -3.79 -19.82 -10.23
C VAL A 145 -3.76 -20.92 -9.16
N MET A 146 -4.87 -21.09 -8.42
CA MET A 146 -5.03 -22.14 -7.41
C MET A 146 -4.91 -23.54 -8.02
N LEU A 147 -5.53 -23.79 -9.18
CA LEU A 147 -5.42 -25.07 -9.87
C LEU A 147 -4.00 -25.31 -10.39
N ARG A 148 -3.26 -24.30 -10.84
CA ARG A 148 -1.87 -24.44 -11.28
C ARG A 148 -0.95 -24.83 -10.13
N GLN A 149 -1.04 -24.14 -8.99
CA GLN A 149 -0.27 -24.50 -7.80
C GLN A 149 -0.72 -25.83 -7.19
N GLY A 150 -2.03 -26.04 -7.09
CA GLY A 150 -2.65 -27.27 -6.60
C GLY A 150 -2.25 -28.50 -7.44
N ARG A 151 -2.20 -28.38 -8.78
CA ARG A 151 -1.73 -29.46 -9.66
C ARG A 151 -0.28 -29.85 -9.38
N LYS A 152 0.64 -28.89 -9.21
CA LYS A 152 2.04 -29.19 -8.87
C LYS A 152 2.15 -29.92 -7.53
N GLY A 153 1.42 -29.45 -6.51
CA GLY A 153 1.37 -30.09 -5.21
C GLY A 153 0.80 -31.51 -5.27
N LEU A 154 -0.32 -31.69 -5.99
CA LEU A 154 -0.98 -32.99 -6.14
C LEU A 154 -0.10 -34.01 -6.89
N LEU A 155 0.58 -33.57 -7.97
CA LEU A 155 1.54 -34.40 -8.69
C LEU A 155 2.71 -34.81 -7.78
N GLY A 156 3.27 -33.87 -7.02
CA GLY A 156 4.34 -34.15 -6.06
C GLY A 156 3.92 -35.16 -5.00
N LEU A 157 2.73 -35.00 -4.42
CA LEU A 157 2.16 -35.93 -3.44
C LEU A 157 1.95 -37.33 -4.03
N GLY A 158 1.46 -37.42 -5.27
CA GLY A 158 1.28 -38.69 -5.97
C GLY A 158 2.61 -39.41 -6.23
N ILE A 159 3.66 -38.68 -6.61
CA ILE A 159 5.02 -39.23 -6.77
C ILE A 159 5.53 -39.76 -5.42
N ALA A 160 5.39 -38.99 -4.34
CA ALA A 160 5.83 -39.39 -3.00
C ALA A 160 5.08 -40.62 -2.46
N GLN A 161 3.76 -40.71 -2.69
CA GLN A 161 2.96 -41.86 -2.31
C GLN A 161 3.45 -43.14 -3.04
N ASN A 162 3.65 -43.08 -4.36
CA ASN A 162 4.17 -44.21 -5.12
C ASN A 162 5.58 -44.61 -4.68
N ALA A 163 6.45 -43.62 -4.40
CA ALA A 163 7.78 -43.89 -3.86
C ALA A 163 7.73 -44.61 -2.51
N THR A 164 6.75 -44.30 -1.66
CA THR A 164 6.57 -44.97 -0.36
C THR A 164 6.12 -46.42 -0.51
N ILE A 165 5.22 -46.73 -1.45
CA ILE A 165 4.87 -48.12 -1.79
C ILE A 165 6.10 -48.87 -2.31
N PHE A 166 6.86 -48.24 -3.21
CA PHE A 166 8.06 -48.84 -3.78
C PHE A 166 9.13 -49.12 -2.71
N LEU A 167 9.27 -48.23 -1.73
CA LEU A 167 10.13 -48.45 -0.56
C LEU A 167 9.69 -49.69 0.23
N GLY A 168 8.39 -49.87 0.47
CA GLY A 168 7.85 -51.07 1.11
C GLY A 168 8.22 -52.36 0.36
N LEU A 169 8.10 -52.34 -0.98
CA LEU A 169 8.50 -53.48 -1.82
C LEU A 169 10.01 -53.75 -1.76
N ILE A 170 10.85 -52.72 -1.76
CA ILE A 170 12.31 -52.86 -1.59
C ILE A 170 12.63 -53.51 -0.24
N LEU A 171 11.95 -53.09 0.84
CA LEU A 171 12.18 -53.65 2.17
C LEU A 171 11.83 -55.15 2.24
N PHE A 172 10.70 -55.58 1.68
CA PHE A 172 10.34 -57.00 1.63
C PHE A 172 11.31 -57.81 0.74
N GLY A 173 11.71 -57.24 -0.40
CA GLY A 173 12.70 -57.84 -1.29
C GLY A 173 14.08 -57.98 -0.65
N ALA A 174 14.49 -57.02 0.19
CA ALA A 174 15.75 -57.09 0.94
C ALA A 174 15.76 -58.20 2.00
N VAL A 175 14.59 -58.56 2.54
CA VAL A 175 14.39 -59.71 3.43
C VAL A 175 14.26 -61.03 2.64
N GLY A 176 14.22 -60.97 1.30
CA GLY A 176 14.09 -62.13 0.42
C GLY A 176 12.68 -62.70 0.33
N SER A 177 11.66 -61.95 0.78
CA SER A 177 10.26 -62.37 0.77
C SER A 177 9.55 -61.84 -0.48
N PHE A 178 8.83 -62.73 -1.17
CA PHE A 178 8.07 -62.42 -2.40
C PHE A 178 6.65 -63.00 -2.36
N ALA A 179 6.09 -63.14 -1.15
CA ALA A 179 4.76 -63.68 -0.97
C ALA A 179 3.70 -62.68 -1.45
N ALA A 180 2.54 -63.16 -1.89
CA ALA A 180 1.42 -62.29 -2.27
C ALA A 180 1.01 -61.33 -1.13
N THR A 181 1.19 -61.74 0.13
CA THR A 181 0.97 -60.91 1.33
C THR A 181 1.87 -59.69 1.41
N ASP A 182 3.09 -59.76 0.89
CA ASP A 182 4.07 -58.67 0.96
C ASP A 182 3.65 -57.50 0.06
N PHE A 183 3.09 -57.81 -1.11
CA PHE A 183 2.50 -56.81 -2.00
C PHE A 183 1.29 -56.13 -1.36
N LEU A 184 0.44 -56.88 -0.65
CA LEU A 184 -0.70 -56.33 0.09
C LEU A 184 -0.23 -55.41 1.23
N LEU A 185 0.79 -55.82 2.00
CA LEU A 185 1.35 -55.01 3.07
C LEU A 185 2.07 -53.76 2.54
N ALA A 186 2.82 -53.85 1.44
CA ALA A 186 3.43 -52.70 0.79
C ALA A 186 2.38 -51.70 0.29
N ALA A 187 1.23 -52.18 -0.22
CA ALA A 187 0.12 -51.29 -0.60
C ALA A 187 -0.46 -50.52 0.59
N MET A 188 -0.39 -51.05 1.83
CA MET A 188 -0.84 -50.35 3.04
C MET A 188 0.06 -49.16 3.45
N PHE A 189 1.26 -49.03 2.87
CA PHE A 189 2.09 -47.84 3.08
C PHE A 189 1.45 -46.59 2.47
N ALA A 190 0.66 -46.73 1.40
CA ALA A 190 -0.03 -45.61 0.77
C ALA A 190 -1.07 -44.92 1.68
N PRO A 191 -2.07 -45.62 2.26
CA PRO A 191 -3.00 -45.00 3.18
C PRO A 191 -2.31 -44.48 4.46
N LEU A 192 -1.25 -45.14 4.93
CA LEU A 192 -0.45 -44.65 6.06
C LEU A 192 0.23 -43.32 5.72
N PHE A 193 0.86 -43.22 4.55
CA PHE A 193 1.51 -42.00 4.05
C PHE A 193 0.50 -40.87 3.85
N LEU A 194 -0.66 -41.15 3.27
CA LEU A 194 -1.71 -40.15 3.06
C LEU A 194 -2.27 -39.64 4.39
N SER A 195 -2.55 -40.54 5.34
CA SER A 195 -2.97 -40.17 6.69
C SER A 195 -1.93 -39.27 7.35
N PHE A 196 -0.66 -39.69 7.35
CA PHE A 196 0.43 -38.88 7.90
C PHE A 196 0.56 -37.50 7.23
N SER A 197 0.49 -37.45 5.90
CA SER A 197 0.56 -36.19 5.15
C SER A 197 -0.59 -35.25 5.49
N MET A 198 -1.81 -35.79 5.62
CA MET A 198 -3.00 -35.04 6.06
C MET A 198 -2.81 -34.44 7.46
N PHE A 199 -2.29 -35.23 8.42
CA PHE A 199 -1.96 -34.73 9.76
C PHE A 199 -0.96 -33.58 9.73
N VAL A 200 0.11 -33.69 8.92
CA VAL A 200 1.13 -32.64 8.79
C VAL A 200 0.53 -31.35 8.22
N LEU A 201 -0.29 -31.46 7.16
CA LEU A 201 -0.93 -30.29 6.54
C LEU A 201 -1.86 -29.57 7.52
N MET A 202 -2.73 -30.31 8.22
CA MET A 202 -3.66 -29.73 9.21
C MET A 202 -2.93 -29.08 10.39
N TYR A 203 -1.86 -29.71 10.88
CA TYR A 203 -1.05 -29.13 11.95
C TYR A 203 -0.41 -27.82 11.51
N ASN A 204 0.17 -27.79 10.30
CA ASN A 204 0.79 -26.59 9.75
C ASN A 204 -0.22 -25.46 9.53
N ASP A 205 -1.44 -25.79 9.10
CA ASP A 205 -2.52 -24.82 8.94
C ASP A 205 -2.95 -24.18 10.27
N LEU A 206 -3.11 -24.99 11.33
CA LEU A 206 -3.38 -24.48 12.67
C LEU A 206 -2.25 -23.58 13.21
N ILE A 207 -0.98 -23.93 12.94
CA ILE A 207 0.17 -23.10 13.31
C ILE A 207 0.20 -21.80 12.52
N PHE A 208 -0.11 -21.85 11.22
CA PHE A 208 -0.20 -20.68 10.36
C PHE A 208 -1.26 -19.69 10.88
N LEU A 209 -2.48 -20.17 11.14
CA LEU A 209 -3.57 -19.35 11.68
C LEU A 209 -3.22 -18.78 13.07
N ARG A 210 -2.61 -19.59 13.95
CA ARG A 210 -2.14 -19.11 15.26
C ARG A 210 -1.14 -17.97 15.12
N ASN A 211 -0.16 -18.13 14.24
CA ASN A 211 0.87 -17.12 14.02
C ASN A 211 0.28 -15.85 13.36
N ARG A 212 -0.73 -15.99 12.50
CA ARG A 212 -1.47 -14.86 11.93
C ARG A 212 -2.15 -14.02 13.01
N VAL A 213 -2.87 -14.66 13.94
CA VAL A 213 -3.49 -13.96 15.09
C VAL A 213 -2.45 -13.26 15.95
N LYS A 214 -1.31 -13.90 16.23
CA LYS A 214 -0.21 -13.29 17.00
C LYS A 214 0.41 -12.07 16.32
N ARG A 215 0.53 -12.09 15.00
CA ARG A 215 1.04 -10.94 14.23
C ARG A 215 0.06 -9.78 14.21
N ALA A 216 -1.23 -10.06 13.98
CA ALA A 216 -2.27 -9.06 14.07
C ALA A 216 -2.28 -8.39 15.47
N TRP A 217 -2.08 -9.17 16.54
CA TRP A 217 -1.90 -8.64 17.89
C TRP A 217 -0.67 -7.74 18.02
N ALA A 218 0.49 -8.18 17.52
CA ALA A 218 1.72 -7.40 17.56
C ALA A 218 1.58 -6.04 16.84
N ASN A 219 0.83 -6.00 15.74
CA ASN A 219 0.57 -4.76 15.01
C ASN A 219 -0.29 -3.79 15.84
N ILE A 220 -1.31 -4.29 16.54
CA ILE A 220 -2.10 -3.50 17.49
C ILE A 220 -1.19 -2.96 18.61
N GLU A 221 -0.32 -3.79 19.17
CA GLU A 221 0.59 -3.39 20.25
C GLU A 221 1.56 -2.28 19.80
N VAL A 222 2.10 -2.37 18.58
CA VAL A 222 2.93 -1.31 17.99
C VAL A 222 2.12 -0.03 17.80
N SER A 223 0.88 -0.12 17.33
CA SER A 223 0.00 1.06 17.15
C SER A 223 -0.34 1.72 18.49
N LEU A 224 -0.69 0.93 19.52
CA LEU A 224 -0.92 1.43 20.88
C LEU A 224 0.31 2.14 21.44
N LYS A 225 1.51 1.61 21.18
CA LYS A 225 2.75 2.26 21.61
C LYS A 225 2.95 3.62 20.93
N LYS A 226 2.75 3.70 19.60
CA LYS A 226 2.82 4.98 18.88
C LYS A 226 1.81 6.00 19.42
N ARG A 227 0.58 5.56 19.76
CA ARG A 227 -0.46 6.41 20.36
C ARG A 227 -0.09 6.89 21.76
N SER A 228 0.55 6.01 22.54
CA SER A 228 1.08 6.33 23.87
C SER A 228 2.08 7.49 23.84
N ASP A 229 2.90 7.55 22.79
CA ASP A 229 3.89 8.61 22.59
C ASP A 229 3.25 9.99 22.32
N LEU A 230 1.97 10.05 21.93
CA LEU A 230 1.23 11.31 21.70
C LEU A 230 0.56 11.86 22.97
N ILE A 231 0.40 11.05 24.03
CA ILE A 231 -0.26 11.47 25.27
C ILE A 231 0.41 12.70 25.92
N PRO A 232 1.75 12.83 25.97
CA PRO A 232 2.38 14.03 26.53
C PRO A 232 2.02 15.31 25.76
N ASN A 233 1.98 15.25 24.43
CA ASN A 233 1.61 16.38 23.58
C ASN A 233 0.14 16.76 23.81
N LEU A 234 -0.73 15.76 23.93
CA LEU A 234 -2.14 15.94 24.28
C LEU A 234 -2.31 16.60 25.65
N GLU A 235 -1.53 16.17 26.66
CA GLU A 235 -1.54 16.75 28.01
C GLU A 235 -1.11 18.22 27.98
N GLN A 236 -0.10 18.57 27.18
CA GLN A 236 0.36 19.95 27.02
C GLN A 236 -0.71 20.86 26.41
N VAL A 237 -1.38 20.40 25.34
CA VAL A 237 -2.46 21.16 24.69
C VAL A 237 -3.64 21.36 25.65
N VAL A 238 -4.07 20.30 26.34
CA VAL A 238 -5.17 20.38 27.31
C VAL A 238 -4.83 21.31 28.48
N LYS A 239 -3.57 21.33 28.94
CA LYS A 239 -3.13 22.25 30.00
C LYS A 239 -3.08 23.71 29.56
N ASN A 240 -2.71 23.98 28.31
CA ASN A 240 -2.58 25.35 27.82
C ASN A 240 -3.93 25.97 27.47
N TYR A 241 -4.81 25.21 26.82
CA TYR A 241 -6.06 25.74 26.26
C TYR A 241 -7.32 25.34 27.02
N LEU A 242 -7.30 24.19 27.72
CA LEU A 242 -8.47 23.60 28.39
C LEU A 242 -8.25 23.45 29.90
N SER A 243 -7.42 24.32 30.50
CA SER A 243 -7.05 24.25 31.93
C SER A 243 -8.25 24.34 32.88
N HIS A 244 -9.32 25.03 32.46
CA HIS A 244 -10.55 25.20 33.23
C HIS A 244 -11.49 23.99 33.12
N GLU A 245 -11.27 23.10 32.15
CA GLU A 245 -12.10 21.92 31.90
C GLU A 245 -11.64 20.71 32.72
N LYS A 246 -12.13 20.61 33.95
CA LYS A 246 -11.83 19.46 34.84
C LYS A 246 -12.23 18.12 34.24
N GLY A 247 -13.28 18.10 33.40
CA GLY A 247 -13.76 16.89 32.74
C GLY A 247 -12.72 16.27 31.82
N ILE A 248 -12.07 17.07 30.96
CA ILE A 248 -11.06 16.56 30.04
C ILE A 248 -9.76 16.22 30.76
N MET A 249 -9.34 17.03 31.72
CA MET A 249 -8.10 16.79 32.46
C MET A 249 -8.15 15.47 33.26
N ASN A 250 -9.31 15.13 33.83
CA ASN A 250 -9.52 13.83 34.47
C ASN A 250 -9.51 12.67 33.46
N ALA A 251 -10.04 12.86 32.26
CA ALA A 251 -10.05 11.83 31.22
C ALA A 251 -8.63 11.55 30.69
N VAL A 252 -7.84 12.61 30.44
CA VAL A 252 -6.42 12.50 30.05
C VAL A 252 -5.59 11.85 31.14
N ALA A 253 -5.82 12.19 32.41
CA ALA A 253 -5.14 11.53 33.53
C ALA A 253 -5.44 10.02 33.61
N ARG A 254 -6.69 9.61 33.36
CA ARG A 254 -7.06 8.18 33.28
C ARG A 254 -6.40 7.48 32.11
N LEU A 255 -6.42 8.10 30.92
CA LEU A 255 -5.74 7.57 29.74
C LEU A 255 -4.25 7.38 30.01
N ARG A 256 -3.58 8.40 30.55
CA ARG A 256 -2.17 8.32 30.95
C ARG A 256 -1.92 7.16 31.91
N ASN A 257 -2.71 7.01 32.96
CA ASN A 257 -2.56 5.92 33.92
C ASN A 257 -2.80 4.53 33.31
N SER A 258 -3.62 4.43 32.26
CA SER A 258 -3.88 3.16 31.58
C SER A 258 -2.73 2.68 30.69
N VAL A 259 -1.81 3.57 30.36
CA VAL A 259 -0.77 3.38 29.33
C VAL A 259 0.65 3.52 29.89
N VAL A 260 0.90 4.47 30.79
CA VAL A 260 2.23 4.78 31.31
C VAL A 260 2.81 3.62 32.11
N GLY A 261 4.07 3.29 31.84
CA GLY A 261 4.82 2.25 32.55
C GLY A 261 4.52 0.82 32.06
N LYS A 262 3.69 0.66 31.04
CA LYS A 262 3.42 -0.64 30.41
C LYS A 262 4.35 -0.88 29.23
N SER A 263 5.06 -2.00 29.27
CA SER A 263 5.91 -2.47 28.16
C SER A 263 5.17 -3.43 27.22
N ALA A 264 4.07 -4.01 27.69
CA ALA A 264 3.19 -4.88 26.93
C ALA A 264 1.75 -4.73 27.39
N PHE A 265 0.80 -4.95 26.48
CA PHE A 265 -0.63 -4.91 26.80
C PHE A 265 -1.23 -6.32 26.77
N THR A 266 -2.16 -6.59 27.68
CA THR A 266 -3.09 -7.72 27.52
C THR A 266 -4.30 -7.26 26.68
N PRO A 267 -5.04 -8.16 26.00
CA PRO A 267 -6.25 -7.79 25.25
C PRO A 267 -7.25 -6.94 26.05
N ALA A 268 -7.45 -7.26 27.33
CA ALA A 268 -8.34 -6.49 28.20
C ALA A 268 -7.79 -5.10 28.55
N GLU A 269 -6.48 -4.97 28.74
CA GLU A 269 -5.84 -3.67 29.00
C GLU A 269 -5.80 -2.78 27.76
N ALA A 270 -5.57 -3.37 26.59
CA ALA A 270 -5.66 -2.69 25.32
C ALA A 270 -7.09 -2.15 25.09
N ASP A 271 -8.12 -2.97 25.32
CA ASP A 271 -9.52 -2.55 25.24
C ASP A 271 -9.82 -1.36 26.17
N GLN A 272 -9.31 -1.38 27.40
CA GLN A 272 -9.48 -0.28 28.35
C GLN A 272 -8.75 1.00 27.89
N ALA A 273 -7.49 0.88 27.45
CA ALA A 273 -6.71 2.02 26.98
C ALA A 273 -7.37 2.69 25.77
N MET A 274 -7.78 1.89 24.77
CA MET A 274 -8.51 2.37 23.59
C MET A 274 -9.83 3.03 23.97
N GLY A 275 -10.59 2.46 24.92
CA GLY A 275 -11.84 3.05 25.40
C GLY A 275 -11.64 4.39 26.10
N HIS A 276 -10.58 4.54 26.90
CA HIS A 276 -10.22 5.82 27.50
C HIS A 276 -9.80 6.85 26.46
N GLU A 277 -9.06 6.42 25.44
CA GLU A 277 -8.59 7.30 24.38
C GLU A 277 -9.74 7.84 23.52
N LEU A 278 -10.68 6.97 23.13
CA LEU A 278 -11.88 7.40 22.43
C LEU A 278 -12.68 8.40 23.27
N SER A 279 -12.83 8.15 24.58
CA SER A 279 -13.52 9.07 25.50
C SER A 279 -12.88 10.46 25.53
N VAL A 280 -11.54 10.50 25.57
CA VAL A 280 -10.75 11.75 25.52
C VAL A 280 -10.92 12.44 24.18
N SER A 281 -10.73 11.73 23.08
CA SER A 281 -10.90 12.24 21.71
C SER A 281 -12.29 12.88 21.53
N ASN A 282 -13.36 12.18 21.91
CA ASN A 282 -14.74 12.68 21.78
C ASN A 282 -14.99 13.97 22.55
N ARG A 283 -14.43 14.08 23.75
CA ARG A 283 -14.56 15.28 24.57
C ARG A 283 -13.81 16.45 23.97
N ILE A 284 -12.63 16.22 23.41
CA ILE A 284 -11.85 17.26 22.76
C ILE A 284 -12.53 17.74 21.48
N PHE A 285 -13.09 16.82 20.68
CA PHE A 285 -13.91 17.18 19.52
C PHE A 285 -15.12 18.04 19.92
N ALA A 286 -15.83 17.67 20.99
CA ALA A 286 -16.96 18.46 21.47
C ALA A 286 -16.55 19.86 21.96
N LEU A 287 -15.46 19.96 22.73
CA LEU A 287 -14.96 21.23 23.26
C LEU A 287 -14.38 22.14 22.17
N ARG A 288 -13.94 21.62 21.02
CA ARG A 288 -13.41 22.45 19.93
C ARG A 288 -14.43 23.47 19.43
N GLU A 289 -15.71 23.12 19.40
CA GLU A 289 -16.76 24.05 18.94
C GLU A 289 -17.05 25.15 19.98
N ASP A 290 -16.84 24.86 21.27
CA ASP A 290 -17.06 25.81 22.36
C ASP A 290 -15.90 26.81 22.53
N TYR A 291 -14.71 26.49 21.98
CA TYR A 291 -13.50 27.29 22.12
C TYR A 291 -12.89 27.67 20.75
N PRO A 292 -13.25 28.84 20.18
CA PRO A 292 -12.76 29.30 18.88
C PRO A 292 -11.23 29.37 18.76
N ASP A 293 -10.54 29.69 19.87
CA ASP A 293 -9.07 29.77 19.93
C ASP A 293 -8.38 28.41 19.66
N LEU A 294 -9.08 27.30 19.94
CA LEU A 294 -8.62 25.94 19.63
C LEU A 294 -8.88 25.58 18.16
N LYS A 295 -9.85 26.22 17.51
CA LYS A 295 -10.28 25.89 16.15
C LYS A 295 -9.29 26.35 15.09
N GLY A 296 -8.62 27.49 15.33
CA GLY A 296 -7.63 28.08 14.42
C GLY A 296 -6.16 27.77 14.78
N ASN A 297 -5.92 26.84 15.70
CA ASN A 297 -4.55 26.48 16.09
C ASN A 297 -4.04 25.28 15.28
N GLU A 298 -3.00 25.49 14.48
CA GLU A 298 -2.39 24.44 13.63
C GLU A 298 -1.93 23.21 14.43
N MET A 299 -1.37 23.39 15.63
CA MET A 299 -0.94 22.28 16.50
C MET A 299 -2.12 21.44 16.97
N MET A 300 -3.26 22.09 17.24
CA MET A 300 -4.48 21.40 17.64
C MET A 300 -5.10 20.64 16.46
N GLU A 301 -5.11 21.25 15.29
CA GLU A 301 -5.59 20.61 14.05
C GLU A 301 -4.75 19.39 13.68
N ASP A 302 -3.42 19.50 13.68
CA ASP A 302 -2.50 18.38 13.42
C ASP A 302 -2.71 17.24 14.44
N LEU A 303 -2.84 17.57 15.73
CA LEU A 303 -3.11 16.58 16.78
C LEU A 303 -4.44 15.85 16.53
N MET A 304 -5.50 16.57 16.18
CA MET A 304 -6.82 15.96 15.92
C MET A 304 -6.81 15.10 14.67
N ASN A 305 -6.13 15.54 13.62
CA ASN A 305 -5.96 14.76 12.40
C ASN A 305 -5.17 13.47 12.69
N ARG A 306 -4.09 13.54 13.47
CA ARG A 306 -3.33 12.36 13.91
C ARG A 306 -4.18 11.41 14.76
N LEU A 307 -4.92 11.93 15.74
CA LEU A 307 -5.81 11.12 16.58
C LEU A 307 -6.92 10.44 15.77
N ALA A 308 -7.52 11.15 14.80
CA ALA A 308 -8.53 10.59 13.91
C ALA A 308 -7.95 9.48 13.02
N ARG A 309 -6.79 9.71 12.38
CA ARG A 309 -6.11 8.69 11.56
C ARG A 309 -5.74 7.45 12.38
N MET A 310 -5.19 7.64 13.57
CA MET A 310 -4.83 6.53 14.46
C MET A 310 -6.04 5.75 14.98
N GLU A 311 -7.17 6.42 15.23
CA GLU A 311 -8.40 5.73 15.63
C GLU A 311 -8.95 4.87 14.49
N ASN A 312 -8.94 5.38 13.26
CA ASN A 312 -9.33 4.62 12.08
C ASN A 312 -8.40 3.43 11.86
N GLU A 313 -7.09 3.66 11.91
CA GLU A 313 -6.05 2.62 11.81
C GLU A 313 -6.31 1.49 12.80
N VAL A 314 -6.49 1.81 14.09
CA VAL A 314 -6.72 0.81 15.13
C VAL A 314 -8.07 0.12 14.95
N SER A 315 -9.13 0.82 14.58
CA SER A 315 -10.43 0.19 14.32
C SER A 315 -10.32 -0.88 13.24
N MET A 316 -9.59 -0.60 12.15
CA MET A 316 -9.31 -1.56 11.09
C MET A 316 -8.45 -2.74 11.56
N MET A 317 -7.41 -2.49 12.36
CA MET A 317 -6.58 -3.56 12.94
C MET A 317 -7.37 -4.47 13.88
N ARG A 318 -8.28 -3.91 14.71
CA ARG A 318 -9.12 -4.71 15.61
C ARG A 318 -10.07 -5.61 14.85
N ALA A 319 -10.71 -5.11 13.80
CA ALA A 319 -11.56 -5.91 12.93
C ALA A 319 -10.77 -7.09 12.35
N GLY A 320 -9.59 -6.83 11.76
CA GLY A 320 -8.72 -7.87 11.24
C GLY A 320 -8.24 -8.89 12.29
N TYR A 321 -7.95 -8.44 13.53
CA TYR A 321 -7.58 -9.32 14.63
C TYR A 321 -8.74 -10.24 15.05
N ASN A 322 -9.93 -9.68 15.22
CA ASN A 322 -11.13 -10.43 15.61
C ASN A 322 -11.54 -11.44 14.53
N ASP A 323 -11.51 -11.04 13.25
CA ASP A 323 -11.74 -11.93 12.10
C ASP A 323 -10.73 -13.08 12.08
N GLY A 324 -9.44 -12.78 12.34
CA GLY A 324 -8.39 -13.78 12.43
C GLY A 324 -8.63 -14.80 13.55
N ILE A 325 -9.09 -14.34 14.72
CA ILE A 325 -9.47 -15.20 15.84
C ILE A 325 -10.65 -16.10 15.46
N GLU A 326 -11.69 -15.54 14.82
CA GLU A 326 -12.87 -16.30 14.41
C GLU A 326 -12.51 -17.41 13.43
N ARG A 327 -11.70 -17.11 12.41
CA ARG A 327 -11.18 -18.12 11.48
C ARG A 327 -10.38 -19.19 12.21
N TYR A 328 -9.48 -18.79 13.12
CA TYR A 328 -8.69 -19.72 13.92
C TYR A 328 -9.57 -20.64 14.78
N ARG A 329 -10.59 -20.10 15.46
CA ARG A 329 -11.54 -20.88 16.27
C ARG A 329 -12.34 -21.86 15.41
N THR A 330 -12.82 -21.41 14.26
CA THR A 330 -13.61 -22.22 13.34
C THR A 330 -12.82 -23.44 12.87
N VAL A 331 -11.58 -23.24 12.40
CA VAL A 331 -10.71 -24.36 11.96
C VAL A 331 -10.35 -25.27 13.13
N LYS A 332 -10.04 -24.71 14.30
CA LYS A 332 -9.72 -25.49 15.51
C LYS A 332 -10.89 -26.37 15.99
N GLN A 333 -12.13 -25.98 15.75
CA GLN A 333 -13.34 -26.69 16.20
C GLN A 333 -13.90 -27.68 15.18
N ARG A 334 -13.46 -27.60 13.92
CA ARG A 334 -13.91 -28.49 12.85
C ARG A 334 -13.36 -29.91 13.03
N LEU A 335 -14.12 -30.92 12.57
CA LEU A 335 -13.61 -32.28 12.43
C LEU A 335 -12.95 -32.44 11.05
N PRO A 336 -11.73 -33.01 10.98
CA PRO A 336 -11.00 -33.73 12.03
C PRO A 336 -10.00 -32.89 12.87
N GLU A 337 -9.81 -31.60 12.57
CA GLU A 337 -8.79 -30.71 13.16
C GLU A 337 -8.90 -30.60 14.70
N VAL A 338 -10.10 -30.69 15.26
CA VAL A 338 -10.36 -30.68 16.72
C VAL A 338 -9.62 -31.78 17.47
N LEU A 339 -9.35 -32.92 16.83
CA LEU A 339 -8.57 -34.00 17.46
C LEU A 339 -7.11 -33.60 17.60
N ILE A 340 -6.54 -33.01 16.55
CA ILE A 340 -5.17 -32.49 16.52
C ILE A 340 -5.05 -31.33 17.51
N ALA A 341 -6.00 -30.40 17.50
CA ALA A 341 -6.04 -29.26 18.38
C ALA A 341 -6.03 -29.66 19.87
N LYS A 342 -6.86 -30.66 20.25
CA LYS A 342 -6.91 -31.19 21.61
C LYS A 342 -5.63 -31.93 21.99
N PHE A 343 -5.11 -32.77 21.09
CA PHE A 343 -3.90 -33.56 21.36
C PHE A 343 -2.67 -32.69 21.59
N PHE A 344 -2.49 -31.65 20.77
CA PHE A 344 -1.37 -30.70 20.86
C PHE A 344 -1.65 -29.46 21.72
N ARG A 345 -2.80 -29.40 22.42
CA ARG A 345 -3.18 -28.32 23.36
C ARG A 345 -3.13 -26.92 22.73
N PHE A 346 -3.73 -26.76 21.56
CA PHE A 346 -3.88 -25.45 20.92
C PHE A 346 -4.83 -24.55 21.72
N GLU A 347 -4.29 -23.49 22.32
CA GLU A 347 -5.04 -22.54 23.16
C GLU A 347 -5.87 -21.55 22.34
N ASP A 348 -6.97 -21.07 22.91
CA ASP A 348 -7.77 -20.00 22.32
C ASP A 348 -7.17 -18.61 22.57
N HIS A 349 -7.42 -17.69 21.67
CA HIS A 349 -7.05 -16.28 21.81
C HIS A 349 -8.28 -15.49 22.27
N LYS A 350 -8.08 -14.45 23.08
CA LYS A 350 -9.18 -13.58 23.53
C LYS A 350 -9.46 -12.53 22.45
N SER A 351 -10.72 -12.38 22.06
CA SER A 351 -11.16 -11.33 21.14
C SER A 351 -11.21 -9.98 21.85
N LEU A 352 -11.08 -8.90 21.08
CA LEU A 352 -11.27 -7.53 21.54
C LEU A 352 -12.76 -7.20 21.50
N THR A 353 -13.29 -6.67 22.59
CA THR A 353 -14.74 -6.46 22.75
C THR A 353 -15.15 -5.02 22.44
N PHE A 354 -14.20 -4.09 22.51
CA PHE A 354 -14.45 -2.69 22.25
C PHE A 354 -14.68 -2.43 20.76
N SER A 355 -15.76 -1.73 20.42
CA SER A 355 -16.11 -1.31 19.05
C SER A 355 -16.25 0.21 18.99
N SER A 356 -15.70 0.81 17.94
CA SER A 356 -15.73 2.24 17.64
C SER A 356 -15.96 2.40 16.14
N GLU A 357 -16.89 3.28 15.77
CA GLU A 357 -17.18 3.59 14.37
C GLU A 357 -16.00 4.32 13.72
N ILE A 358 -15.68 3.94 12.47
CA ILE A 358 -14.66 4.61 11.65
C ILE A 358 -15.10 6.06 11.44
N ARG A 359 -14.23 7.03 11.73
CA ARG A 359 -14.51 8.45 11.55
C ARG A 359 -13.98 8.93 10.22
N GLU A 360 -14.75 9.72 9.49
CA GLU A 360 -14.17 10.44 8.36
C GLU A 360 -13.16 11.46 8.89
N VAL A 361 -11.90 11.33 8.47
CA VAL A 361 -10.89 12.37 8.73
C VAL A 361 -11.34 13.60 7.94
N PRO A 362 -11.45 14.78 8.55
CA PRO A 362 -11.76 16.00 7.82
C PRO A 362 -10.76 16.15 6.68
N LYS A 363 -11.22 16.07 5.43
CA LYS A 363 -10.40 16.42 4.28
C LYS A 363 -10.13 17.91 4.39
N ILE A 364 -8.87 18.28 4.59
CA ILE A 364 -8.46 19.67 4.48
C ILE A 364 -8.64 20.03 3.00
N HIS A 365 -9.78 20.62 2.68
CA HIS A 365 -9.95 21.37 1.45
C HIS A 365 -9.21 22.69 1.69
N LEU A 366 -7.96 22.74 1.24
CA LEU A 366 -7.33 24.02 0.96
C LEU A 366 -8.06 24.56 -0.28
N ASP A 367 -9.12 25.33 -0.07
CA ASP A 367 -9.62 26.19 -1.13
C ASP A 367 -8.48 27.15 -1.49
N PRO A 368 -7.98 27.17 -2.73
CA PRO A 368 -6.80 27.97 -3.08
C PRO A 368 -7.00 29.48 -2.92
N ASN A 369 -8.22 29.96 -2.69
CA ASN A 369 -8.56 31.38 -2.81
C ASN A 369 -9.30 31.92 -1.58
N GLU A 370 -8.60 32.11 -0.46
CA GLU A 370 -9.02 33.09 0.56
C GLU A 370 -7.91 34.08 0.95
N ASN A 371 -6.67 33.90 0.48
CA ASN A 371 -5.59 34.86 0.71
C ASN A 371 -5.58 36.04 -0.28
N GLU A 372 -6.33 35.99 -1.39
CA GLU A 372 -6.40 37.09 -2.36
C GLU A 372 -7.37 38.22 -1.96
N LEU A 373 -8.27 37.99 -1.00
CA LEU A 373 -9.28 38.99 -0.60
C LEU A 373 -8.84 39.90 0.56
N ARG A 374 -7.62 39.72 1.08
CA ARG A 374 -7.06 40.57 2.15
C ARG A 374 -6.09 41.64 1.66
N GLU A 375 -5.64 41.60 0.41
CA GLU A 375 -4.66 42.57 -0.09
C GLU A 375 -5.28 43.82 -0.78
N GLU A 376 -6.60 43.88 -1.02
CA GLU A 376 -7.24 45.04 -1.67
C GLU A 376 -7.65 46.19 -0.71
N LYS A 377 -7.05 46.33 0.48
CA LYS A 377 -7.40 47.42 1.42
C LYS A 377 -6.24 48.31 1.88
N GLU A 378 -5.21 48.47 1.06
CA GLU A 378 -4.25 49.57 1.24
C GLU A 378 -4.27 50.50 0.02
N GLU A 379 -4.95 51.64 0.18
CA GLU A 379 -4.89 52.78 -0.74
C GLU A 379 -3.48 53.39 -0.76
N PRO A 380 -2.95 53.78 -1.94
CA PRO A 380 -1.94 54.83 -2.02
C PRO A 380 -2.52 56.09 -2.66
N SER A 381 -2.25 57.21 -1.98
CA SER A 381 -2.59 58.58 -2.38
C SER A 381 -1.90 59.04 -3.68
N ASP A 382 -2.64 59.83 -4.46
CA ASP A 382 -2.23 61.00 -5.26
C ASP A 382 -0.98 60.90 -6.16
N LYS A 383 -1.20 60.86 -7.49
CA LYS A 383 -1.05 62.00 -8.42
C LYS A 383 -1.21 61.58 -9.89
N ALA A 384 -1.99 62.39 -10.63
CA ALA A 384 -1.90 62.79 -12.05
C ALA A 384 -1.45 61.73 -13.09
N GLU A 385 -2.11 61.52 -14.23
CA GLU A 385 -2.65 62.50 -15.16
C GLU A 385 -3.43 61.78 -16.27
N GLU A 386 -4.29 62.54 -16.95
CA GLU A 386 -5.31 62.15 -17.92
C GLU A 386 -4.79 61.46 -19.20
N ALA A 387 -5.54 60.50 -19.73
CA ALA A 387 -5.82 60.43 -21.18
C ALA A 387 -7.04 59.53 -21.46
N ASN A 388 -8.00 60.13 -22.16
CA ASN A 388 -9.30 59.60 -22.50
C ASN A 388 -9.29 58.52 -23.60
N PHE A 389 -10.48 57.89 -23.70
CA PHE A 389 -11.23 57.56 -24.91
C PHE A 389 -11.24 56.07 -25.32
N ASN A 390 -12.26 55.30 -24.94
CA ASN A 390 -13.59 55.12 -25.57
C ASN A 390 -13.60 54.14 -26.77
N ILE A 391 -14.68 53.32 -26.80
CA ILE A 391 -15.41 52.82 -27.97
C ILE A 391 -15.22 51.34 -28.39
N LEU A 392 -16.25 50.57 -27.99
CA LEU A 392 -17.13 49.67 -28.76
C LEU A 392 -16.80 48.19 -28.97
N ASP A 393 -17.71 47.39 -28.39
CA ASP A 393 -18.60 46.41 -29.03
C ASP A 393 -18.03 45.47 -30.09
N GLY A 394 -18.18 44.18 -29.78
CA GLY A 394 -19.19 43.42 -30.53
C GLY A 394 -18.70 42.18 -31.28
N LYS A 395 -19.21 41.05 -30.77
CA LYS A 395 -19.65 39.83 -31.48
C LYS A 395 -18.64 38.72 -31.79
N GLU A 396 -18.97 37.59 -31.17
CA GLU A 396 -18.85 36.20 -31.60
C GLU A 396 -18.92 35.99 -33.13
N LEU A 397 -18.08 35.08 -33.63
CA LEU A 397 -18.53 33.84 -34.28
C LEU A 397 -17.39 32.84 -34.51
N GLU A 398 -17.79 31.59 -34.33
CA GLU A 398 -17.15 30.29 -34.36
C GLU A 398 -16.08 29.93 -35.42
N LYS A 399 -15.10 29.15 -34.93
CA LYS A 399 -14.57 27.83 -35.37
C LYS A 399 -13.56 27.69 -36.53
N GLU A 400 -12.63 26.79 -36.21
CA GLU A 400 -11.72 25.96 -37.03
C GLU A 400 -10.34 26.52 -37.41
N GLY A 401 -9.30 25.85 -36.92
CA GLY A 401 -8.02 25.75 -37.61
C GLY A 401 -6.76 25.77 -36.73
N GLU A 402 -6.21 24.59 -36.46
CA GLU A 402 -4.78 24.32 -36.27
C GLU A 402 -4.06 24.91 -35.03
N ASN A 403 -4.19 24.22 -33.89
CA ASN A 403 -3.16 24.28 -32.84
C ASN A 403 -1.86 23.61 -33.34
N ARG A 404 -0.89 24.45 -33.70
CA ARG A 404 0.53 24.14 -33.47
C ARG A 404 0.78 24.38 -31.98
N GLU A 405 0.63 23.35 -31.16
CA GLU A 405 1.11 23.40 -29.78
C GLU A 405 2.63 23.26 -29.79
N SER A 406 3.29 24.40 -29.57
CA SER A 406 4.64 24.48 -29.06
C SER A 406 4.70 23.84 -27.68
N ASP A 407 5.62 22.88 -27.50
CA ASP A 407 5.98 22.27 -26.22
C ASP A 407 6.20 23.35 -25.13
N SER A 408 5.21 23.59 -24.29
CA SER A 408 5.38 24.28 -23.01
C SER A 408 5.36 23.23 -21.91
N ILE A 409 6.54 22.67 -21.59
CA ILE A 409 6.75 21.86 -20.40
C ILE A 409 6.40 22.73 -19.19
N SER A 410 5.32 22.43 -18.49
CA SER A 410 5.03 23.04 -17.19
C SER A 410 6.07 22.54 -16.18
N LEU A 411 7.15 23.31 -15.99
CA LEU A 411 8.24 23.05 -15.05
C LEU A 411 7.81 23.30 -13.61
N ALA A 412 6.78 22.60 -13.16
CA ALA A 412 6.16 22.83 -11.84
C ALA A 412 7.04 22.38 -10.67
N ASN A 413 8.08 21.57 -10.91
CA ASN A 413 8.90 21.00 -9.83
C ASN A 413 10.39 20.95 -10.23
N VAL A 414 11.16 21.96 -9.84
CA VAL A 414 12.62 21.98 -10.00
C VAL A 414 13.30 21.75 -8.65
N TYR A 415 14.27 20.85 -8.60
CA TYR A 415 15.11 20.62 -7.43
C TYR A 415 16.44 21.34 -7.59
N LEU A 416 16.92 21.99 -6.52
CA LEU A 416 18.22 22.66 -6.47
C LEU A 416 19.20 21.87 -5.59
N TYR A 417 20.48 21.91 -5.92
CA TYR A 417 21.53 21.23 -5.18
C TYR A 417 22.68 22.18 -4.86
N LYS A 418 22.93 22.34 -3.56
CA LYS A 418 23.97 23.23 -3.02
C LYS A 418 24.52 22.65 -1.73
N ASN A 419 25.83 22.75 -1.51
CA ASN A 419 26.51 22.27 -0.29
C ASN A 419 26.19 20.80 0.08
N ALA A 420 26.20 19.92 -0.93
CA ALA A 420 25.91 18.49 -0.80
C ALA A 420 24.47 18.14 -0.33
N LYS A 421 23.53 19.09 -0.41
CA LYS A 421 22.13 18.91 -0.01
C LYS A 421 21.19 19.32 -1.14
N GLN A 422 20.14 18.52 -1.33
CA GLN A 422 19.06 18.79 -2.28
C GLN A 422 17.94 19.59 -1.60
N PHE A 423 17.41 20.57 -2.32
CA PHE A 423 16.33 21.47 -1.92
C PHE A 423 15.24 21.47 -3.01
N GLY A 424 13.99 21.70 -2.63
CA GLY A 424 12.84 21.69 -3.53
C GLY A 424 11.80 20.60 -3.17
N PRO A 425 10.77 20.41 -4.01
CA PRO A 425 10.58 21.03 -5.31
C PRO A 425 10.20 22.53 -5.21
N TYR A 426 10.73 23.34 -6.12
CA TYR A 426 10.40 24.77 -6.26
C TYR A 426 9.82 25.06 -7.64
N ASN A 427 8.97 26.09 -7.72
CA ASN A 427 8.51 26.63 -8.99
C ASN A 427 9.51 27.68 -9.54
N LEU A 428 9.34 28.09 -10.80
CA LEU A 428 10.23 29.07 -11.45
C LEU A 428 10.28 30.41 -10.71
N SER A 429 9.14 30.92 -10.23
CA SER A 429 9.06 32.21 -9.51
C SER A 429 9.86 32.21 -8.20
N GLN A 430 9.83 31.10 -7.45
CA GLN A 430 10.62 30.93 -6.23
C GLN A 430 12.12 30.89 -6.53
N ILE A 431 12.51 30.25 -7.64
CA ILE A 431 13.92 30.20 -8.04
C ILE A 431 14.43 31.59 -8.43
N GLU A 432 13.62 32.39 -9.13
CA GLU A 432 13.98 33.79 -9.44
C GLU A 432 14.15 34.64 -8.17
N GLU A 433 13.30 34.44 -7.17
CA GLU A 433 13.42 35.12 -5.87
C GLU A 433 14.69 34.69 -5.11
N PHE A 434 15.02 33.40 -5.12
CA PHE A 434 16.25 32.90 -4.51
C PHE A 434 17.52 33.40 -5.20
N LEU A 435 17.49 33.56 -6.52
CA LEU A 435 18.58 34.16 -7.28
C LEU A 435 18.72 35.66 -6.96
N LYS A 436 17.61 36.40 -6.84
CA LYS A 436 17.62 37.82 -6.43
C LYS A 436 18.15 38.02 -5.01
N ASN A 437 17.84 37.11 -4.10
CA ASN A 437 18.28 37.15 -2.71
C ASN A 437 19.71 36.61 -2.49
N ASN A 438 20.41 36.17 -3.55
CA ASN A 438 21.73 35.52 -3.50
C ASN A 438 21.78 34.21 -2.68
N ASP A 439 20.64 33.57 -2.43
CA ASP A 439 20.59 32.28 -1.74
C ASP A 439 21.13 31.15 -2.62
N PHE A 440 20.95 31.27 -3.94
CA PHE A 440 21.47 30.36 -4.97
C PHE A 440 22.16 31.14 -6.10
N SER A 441 23.07 30.49 -6.82
CA SER A 441 23.81 31.04 -7.96
C SER A 441 23.36 30.37 -9.26
N LEU A 442 23.53 31.07 -10.39
CA LEU A 442 23.31 30.53 -11.74
C LEU A 442 24.21 29.33 -12.08
N GLU A 443 25.29 29.16 -11.32
CA GLU A 443 26.24 28.04 -11.41
C GLU A 443 25.89 26.84 -10.52
N ASP A 444 24.93 27.00 -9.59
CA ASP A 444 24.45 25.89 -8.76
C ASP A 444 23.70 24.86 -9.63
N GLN A 445 23.57 23.63 -9.13
CA GLN A 445 22.96 22.54 -9.89
C GLN A 445 21.44 22.48 -9.68
N ALA A 446 20.69 22.23 -10.75
CA ALA A 446 19.26 22.04 -10.78
C ALA A 446 18.87 20.77 -11.54
N CYS A 447 17.76 20.16 -11.15
CA CYS A 447 17.17 19.01 -11.85
C CYS A 447 15.67 19.24 -12.00
N TRP A 448 15.18 19.21 -13.24
CA TRP A 448 13.78 19.43 -13.59
C TRP A 448 13.21 18.39 -14.56
N ASP A 449 14.09 17.61 -15.19
CA ASP A 449 13.72 16.49 -16.09
C ASP A 449 13.61 15.15 -15.34
N GLY A 450 13.89 15.15 -14.02
CA GLY A 450 13.87 13.98 -13.16
C GLY A 450 15.04 13.01 -13.35
N ALA A 451 16.03 13.35 -14.19
CA ALA A 451 17.10 12.44 -14.57
C ALA A 451 18.51 13.07 -14.51
N ASN A 452 18.66 14.35 -14.83
CA ASN A 452 19.97 15.00 -14.97
C ASN A 452 20.11 16.27 -14.14
N TRP A 453 21.26 16.41 -13.47
CA TRP A 453 21.65 17.66 -12.82
C TRP A 453 22.36 18.56 -13.83
N GLN A 454 21.73 19.69 -14.15
CA GLN A 454 22.21 20.74 -15.05
C GLN A 454 22.39 22.03 -14.27
N LYS A 455 22.92 23.09 -14.90
CA LYS A 455 23.07 24.38 -14.18
C LYS A 455 21.71 25.07 -14.03
N VAL A 456 21.54 25.84 -12.96
CA VAL A 456 20.34 26.69 -12.76
C VAL A 456 20.11 27.64 -13.94
N SER A 457 21.18 28.13 -14.57
CA SER A 457 21.10 28.94 -15.79
C SER A 457 20.48 28.22 -16.99
N GLU A 458 20.48 26.89 -17.03
CA GLU A 458 19.98 26.09 -18.15
C GLU A 458 18.50 25.72 -18.00
N ILE A 459 17.86 26.12 -16.89
CA ILE A 459 16.43 25.86 -16.66
C ILE A 459 15.59 26.60 -17.72
N PRO A 460 14.74 25.90 -18.48
CA PRO A 460 13.86 26.55 -19.46
C PRO A 460 12.92 27.55 -18.79
N GLY A 461 12.99 28.83 -19.20
CA GLY A 461 12.22 29.92 -18.60
C GLY A 461 13.09 30.99 -17.92
N LEU A 462 14.29 30.62 -17.47
CA LEU A 462 15.25 31.53 -16.82
C LEU A 462 16.24 32.21 -17.79
N ASN A 463 16.05 32.01 -19.10
CA ASN A 463 16.95 32.51 -20.16
C ASN A 463 17.15 34.05 -20.16
N HIS A 464 16.20 34.80 -19.60
CA HIS A 464 16.27 36.26 -19.58
C HIS A 464 17.28 36.81 -18.55
N LEU A 465 17.62 36.04 -17.51
CA LEU A 465 18.58 36.44 -16.47
C LEU A 465 20.04 36.22 -16.87
N GLN A 466 20.31 35.54 -17.99
CA GLN A 466 21.68 35.37 -18.50
C GLN A 466 22.28 36.65 -19.10
N ASN A 467 21.45 37.67 -19.38
CA ASN A 467 21.87 38.94 -19.99
C ASN A 467 22.11 40.08 -18.99
N GLU A 468 21.94 39.86 -17.69
CA GLU A 468 22.14 40.89 -16.64
C GLU A 468 23.43 40.68 -15.80
N GLY A 469 24.39 39.89 -16.32
CA GLY A 469 25.70 39.64 -15.70
C GLY A 469 26.77 40.68 -16.02
#